data_AF-A0A947BHJ8-F1
#
_entry.id   AF-A0A947BHJ8-F1
#
_cell.length_a   1.000
_cell.length_b   1.000
_cell.length_c   1.000
_cell.angle_alpha   90.00
_cell.angle_beta   90.00
_cell.angle_gamma   90.00
#
_symmetry.space_group_name_H-M   'P 1'
#
loop_
_entity.id
_entity.type
_entity.pdbx_description
1 polymer ?
#
loop_
_entity_poly.entity_id
_entity_poly.type
_entity_poly.pdbx_seq_one_letter_code
_entity_poly.pdbx_strand_id
1 'polypeptide(L)'
;MPFEARGSAAKRIAVIGGGISGMGAAYHLSQDAHVVLFEAEDRLGGHARTVMAGKNGDQPVDTGFIVFNYPTYPHLAALFKALDVPVMKSDMSFGVSARGGRLEYALNSVDTIFAQRSNLARPAFLRMLGDIQRFNREAMAAARPEMTIRDLIAKLGLGPWFTEYYLTPFSGAIWSTPKRKILDFPAEAMVRFFKNHGILDWHENHQWYTVKGGSVEYVRRLQAAIERRGVDVRLGAETRAVRRRA
;
A
#
# COMPACT_ATOMS: atom_id res chain seq x y z
N MET A 1 -6.53 13.78 55.56
CA MET A 1 -6.84 14.56 54.35
C MET A 1 -6.20 13.86 53.15
N PRO A 2 -6.86 12.93 52.45
CA PRO A 2 -6.34 12.50 51.16
C PRO A 2 -6.72 13.56 50.12
N PHE A 3 -5.73 14.02 49.36
CA PHE A 3 -5.94 14.81 48.17
C PHE A 3 -6.73 13.97 47.17
N GLU A 4 -7.99 14.32 46.92
CA GLU A 4 -8.72 13.83 45.76
C GLU A 4 -7.97 14.32 44.51
N ALA A 5 -7.33 13.39 43.80
CA ALA A 5 -7.00 13.62 42.41
C ALA A 5 -8.33 13.82 41.69
N ARG A 6 -8.69 15.08 41.39
CA ARG A 6 -9.77 15.39 40.45
C ARG A 6 -9.41 14.71 39.14
N GLY A 7 -9.95 13.52 38.90
CA GLY A 7 -9.85 12.86 37.62
C GLY A 7 -10.40 13.82 36.58
N SER A 8 -9.55 14.31 35.68
CA SER A 8 -9.99 15.02 34.48
C SER A 8 -11.10 14.19 33.87
N ALA A 9 -12.30 14.75 33.72
CA ALA A 9 -13.39 14.08 33.00
C ALA A 9 -12.83 13.48 31.70
N ALA A 10 -13.15 12.22 31.42
CA ALA A 10 -12.60 11.51 30.26
C ALA A 10 -12.85 12.34 29.00
N LYS A 11 -11.79 12.57 28.22
CA LYS A 11 -11.86 13.41 27.02
C LYS A 11 -12.91 12.82 26.07
N ARG A 12 -13.70 13.68 25.43
CA ARG A 12 -14.63 13.28 24.36
C ARG A 12 -13.98 13.58 23.02
N ILE A 13 -13.79 12.56 22.20
CA ILE A 13 -13.08 12.66 20.93
C ILE A 13 -13.99 12.18 19.80
N ALA A 14 -14.12 12.99 18.75
CA ALA A 14 -14.75 12.58 17.50
C ALA A 14 -13.66 12.18 16.50
N VAL A 15 -13.77 10.99 15.91
CA VAL A 15 -12.97 10.53 14.79
C VAL A 15 -13.86 10.53 13.55
N ILE A 16 -13.42 11.18 12.47
CA ILE A 16 -14.20 11.33 11.23
C ILE A 16 -13.51 10.53 10.13
N GLY A 17 -14.24 9.58 9.56
CA GLY A 17 -13.75 8.58 8.61
C GLY A 17 -13.45 7.25 9.30
N GLY A 18 -14.15 6.19 8.91
CA GLY A 18 -14.05 4.81 9.36
C GLY A 18 -13.13 3.93 8.51
N GLY A 19 -12.19 4.52 7.77
CA GLY A 19 -11.06 3.78 7.16
C GLY A 19 -10.06 3.27 8.19
N ILE A 20 -9.03 2.54 7.75
CA ILE A 20 -8.01 1.94 8.65
C ILE A 20 -7.35 2.96 9.60
N SER A 21 -7.09 4.19 9.14
CA SER A 21 -6.52 5.24 9.98
C SER A 21 -7.47 5.67 11.11
N GLY A 22 -8.75 5.87 10.80
CA GLY A 22 -9.76 6.26 11.78
C GLY A 22 -10.13 5.12 12.74
N MET A 23 -10.27 3.89 12.24
CA MET A 23 -10.48 2.73 13.10
C MET A 23 -9.28 2.49 14.03
N GLY A 24 -8.05 2.61 13.52
CA GLY A 24 -6.84 2.51 14.32
C GLY A 24 -6.76 3.62 15.37
N ALA A 25 -7.07 4.86 15.00
CA ALA A 25 -7.14 5.98 15.95
C ALA A 25 -8.19 5.73 17.03
N ALA A 26 -9.40 5.30 16.65
CA ALA A 26 -10.47 4.98 17.60
C ALA A 26 -10.05 3.87 18.56
N TYR A 27 -9.40 2.82 18.05
CA TYR A 27 -8.89 1.70 18.86
C TYR A 27 -7.88 2.13 19.92
N HIS A 28 -6.94 3.01 19.58
CA HIS A 28 -5.94 3.47 20.54
C HIS A 28 -6.48 4.55 21.48
N LEU A 29 -7.28 5.49 20.98
CA LEU A 29 -7.85 6.58 21.78
C LEU A 29 -8.90 6.11 22.80
N SER A 30 -9.61 5.01 22.51
CA SER A 30 -10.63 4.47 23.41
C SER A 30 -10.07 3.92 24.72
N GLN A 31 -8.75 3.88 24.90
CA GLN A 31 -8.12 3.49 26.16
C GLN A 31 -8.29 4.57 27.24
N ASP A 32 -8.31 5.86 26.84
CA ASP A 32 -8.26 7.00 27.76
C ASP A 32 -9.37 8.04 27.51
N ALA A 33 -10.24 7.80 26.52
CA ALA A 33 -11.24 8.76 26.06
C ALA A 33 -12.54 8.09 25.63
N HIS A 34 -13.65 8.84 25.73
CA HIS A 34 -14.91 8.50 25.08
C HIS A 34 -14.82 8.89 23.60
N VAL A 35 -14.79 7.89 22.73
CA VAL A 35 -14.63 8.09 21.29
C VAL A 35 -15.95 7.85 20.56
N VAL A 36 -16.26 8.77 19.64
CA VAL A 36 -17.32 8.60 18.63
C VAL A 36 -16.66 8.54 17.26
N LEU A 37 -16.88 7.46 16.51
CA LEU A 37 -16.38 7.28 15.15
C LEU A 37 -17.51 7.51 14.15
N PHE A 38 -17.37 8.51 13.29
CA PHE A 38 -18.32 8.83 12.22
C PHE A 38 -17.80 8.30 10.88
N GLU A 39 -18.63 7.57 10.15
CA GLU A 39 -18.34 7.09 8.79
C GLU A 39 -19.52 7.43 7.88
N ALA A 40 -19.22 7.90 6.67
CA ALA A 40 -20.20 8.30 5.68
C ALA A 40 -20.86 7.10 5.00
N GLU A 41 -20.11 6.02 4.76
CA GLU A 41 -20.63 4.76 4.22
C GLU A 41 -21.41 3.96 5.29
N ASP A 42 -22.17 2.97 4.84
CA ASP A 42 -22.88 1.99 5.67
C ASP A 42 -21.97 0.87 6.19
N ARG A 43 -20.65 1.03 6.03
CA ARG A 43 -19.62 0.05 6.42
C ARG A 43 -18.34 0.77 6.86
N LEU A 44 -17.55 0.11 7.68
CA LEU A 44 -16.17 0.52 7.98
C LEU A 44 -15.17 -0.06 6.96
N GLY A 45 -13.94 0.46 6.98
CA GLY A 45 -12.79 -0.06 6.24
C GLY A 45 -12.29 0.86 5.13
N GLY A 46 -13.12 1.73 4.55
CA GLY A 46 -12.74 2.62 3.45
C GLY A 46 -12.17 1.84 2.26
N HIS A 47 -10.89 2.09 1.91
CA HIS A 47 -10.16 1.36 0.86
C HIS A 47 -9.93 -0.13 1.17
N ALA A 48 -10.08 -0.56 2.42
CA ALA A 48 -10.18 -1.97 2.76
C ALA A 48 -11.54 -2.48 2.27
N ARG A 49 -11.54 -3.22 1.17
CA ARG A 49 -12.76 -3.64 0.49
C ARG A 49 -12.55 -5.00 -0.14
N THR A 50 -13.25 -5.98 0.42
CA THR A 50 -13.37 -7.33 -0.14
C THR A 50 -14.71 -7.48 -0.84
N VAL A 51 -14.71 -8.00 -2.06
CA VAL A 51 -15.91 -8.44 -2.78
C VAL A 51 -15.88 -9.94 -2.98
N MET A 52 -17.05 -10.57 -3.03
CA MET A 52 -17.17 -11.98 -3.40
C MET A 52 -17.22 -12.11 -4.92
N ALA A 53 -16.36 -12.95 -5.48
CA ALA A 53 -16.19 -13.15 -6.90
C ALA A 53 -15.81 -14.62 -7.20
N GLY A 54 -15.23 -14.87 -8.37
CA GLY A 54 -14.83 -16.21 -8.80
C GLY A 54 -15.96 -16.99 -9.46
N LYS A 55 -15.62 -18.17 -10.01
CA LYS A 55 -16.53 -18.99 -10.82
C LYS A 55 -17.83 -19.36 -10.09
N ASN A 56 -17.76 -19.54 -8.77
CA ASN A 56 -18.90 -19.91 -7.94
C ASN A 56 -19.40 -18.74 -7.06
N GLY A 57 -18.82 -17.54 -7.18
CA GLY A 57 -19.18 -16.37 -6.36
C GLY A 57 -18.74 -16.45 -4.88
N ASP A 58 -17.83 -17.36 -4.53
CA ASP A 58 -17.39 -17.66 -3.18
C ASP A 58 -15.92 -17.28 -2.88
N GLN A 59 -15.23 -16.66 -3.85
CA GLN A 59 -13.86 -16.22 -3.68
C GLN A 59 -13.82 -14.77 -3.16
N PRO A 60 -13.30 -14.50 -1.95
CA PRO A 60 -13.02 -13.15 -1.50
C PRO A 60 -11.90 -12.54 -2.34
N VAL A 61 -12.13 -11.34 -2.88
CA VAL A 61 -11.18 -10.57 -3.69
C VAL A 61 -11.08 -9.15 -3.13
N ASP A 62 -9.88 -8.73 -2.74
CA ASP A 62 -9.62 -7.37 -2.32
C ASP A 62 -9.45 -6.42 -3.51
N THR A 63 -10.14 -5.28 -3.48
CA THR A 63 -10.11 -4.27 -4.56
C THR A 63 -9.41 -2.98 -4.17
N GLY A 64 -8.74 -2.95 -3.02
CA GLY A 64 -8.01 -1.78 -2.52
C GLY A 64 -6.78 -2.19 -1.73
N PHE A 65 -6.91 -2.38 -0.40
CA PHE A 65 -5.82 -2.98 0.39
C PHE A 65 -5.70 -4.47 0.08
N ILE A 66 -4.58 -4.91 -0.49
CA ILE A 66 -4.36 -6.31 -0.91
C ILE A 66 -3.22 -6.96 -0.12
N VAL A 67 -2.14 -6.23 0.18
CA VAL A 67 -0.95 -6.78 0.83
C VAL A 67 -0.26 -5.82 1.81
N PHE A 68 0.56 -6.41 2.69
CA PHE A 68 1.48 -5.72 3.57
C PHE A 68 2.75 -6.57 3.77
N ASN A 69 3.75 -6.01 4.45
CA ASN A 69 4.92 -6.76 4.93
C ASN A 69 5.31 -6.29 6.35
N TYR A 70 6.02 -7.11 7.11
CA TYR A 70 6.37 -6.76 8.51
C TYR A 70 7.35 -5.58 8.63
N PRO A 71 8.43 -5.48 7.80
CA PRO A 71 9.39 -4.38 7.91
C PRO A 71 8.79 -2.99 7.63
N THR A 72 7.97 -2.86 6.59
CA THR A 72 7.40 -1.57 6.15
C THR A 72 6.13 -1.20 6.92
N TYR A 73 5.43 -2.16 7.53
CA TYR A 73 4.14 -1.94 8.20
C TYR A 73 4.11 -2.41 9.68
N PRO A 74 5.05 -1.98 10.53
CA PRO A 74 5.17 -2.49 11.90
C PRO A 74 3.92 -2.24 12.76
N HIS A 75 3.29 -1.07 12.62
CA HIS A 75 2.08 -0.74 13.37
C HIS A 75 0.85 -1.56 12.94
N LEU A 76 0.68 -1.74 11.63
CA LEU A 76 -0.40 -2.58 11.10
C LEU A 76 -0.19 -4.04 11.51
N ALA A 77 1.04 -4.55 11.41
CA ALA A 77 1.38 -5.90 11.83
C ALA A 77 1.14 -6.13 13.33
N ALA A 78 1.49 -5.14 14.18
CA ALA A 78 1.21 -5.19 15.61
C ALA A 78 -0.30 -5.20 15.89
N LEU A 79 -1.08 -4.40 15.17
CA LEU A 79 -2.55 -4.39 15.26
C LEU A 79 -3.15 -5.73 14.83
N PHE A 80 -2.69 -6.29 13.70
CA PHE A 80 -3.13 -7.59 13.21
C PHE A 80 -2.83 -8.70 14.20
N LYS A 81 -1.65 -8.67 14.83
CA LYS A 81 -1.28 -9.60 15.91
C LYS A 81 -2.19 -9.44 17.12
N ALA A 82 -2.47 -8.21 17.55
CA ALA A 82 -3.31 -7.94 18.73
C ALA A 82 -4.79 -8.34 18.53
N LEU A 83 -5.23 -8.47 17.27
CA LEU A 83 -6.60 -8.80 16.90
C LEU A 83 -6.75 -10.22 16.32
N ASP A 84 -5.68 -11.02 16.34
CA ASP A 84 -5.63 -12.36 15.75
C ASP A 84 -6.16 -12.38 14.29
N VAL A 85 -5.70 -11.43 13.49
CA VAL A 85 -6.03 -11.34 12.06
C VAL A 85 -5.32 -12.47 11.31
N PRO A 86 -6.04 -13.29 10.53
CA PRO A 86 -5.44 -14.38 9.80
C PRO A 86 -4.67 -13.83 8.59
N VAL A 87 -3.36 -14.08 8.54
CA VAL A 87 -2.49 -13.65 7.44
C VAL A 87 -1.84 -14.85 6.76
N MET A 88 -1.57 -14.72 5.46
CA MET A 88 -0.89 -15.73 4.66
C MET A 88 0.16 -15.10 3.76
N LYS A 89 1.18 -15.87 3.39
CA LYS A 89 2.21 -15.41 2.46
C LYS A 89 1.59 -15.10 1.10
N SER A 90 2.06 -14.03 0.48
CA SER A 90 1.77 -13.64 -0.89
C SER A 90 3.09 -13.52 -1.65
N ASP A 91 3.09 -13.97 -2.89
CA ASP A 91 4.25 -13.94 -3.79
C ASP A 91 4.47 -12.57 -4.44
N MET A 92 3.45 -11.71 -4.53
CA MET A 92 3.48 -10.34 -5.07
C MET A 92 4.44 -10.16 -6.25
N SER A 93 4.34 -11.07 -7.22
CA SER A 93 5.22 -11.09 -8.37
C SER A 93 4.88 -10.00 -9.39
N PHE A 94 5.87 -9.63 -10.20
CA PHE A 94 5.69 -8.67 -11.29
C PHE A 94 6.00 -9.31 -12.64
N GLY A 95 5.07 -9.15 -13.58
CA GLY A 95 5.21 -9.60 -14.97
C GLY A 95 4.63 -8.59 -15.95
N VAL A 96 5.22 -8.54 -17.14
CA VAL A 96 4.81 -7.68 -18.25
C VAL A 96 4.51 -8.56 -19.45
N SER A 97 3.32 -8.39 -20.03
CA SER A 97 3.02 -8.81 -21.40
C SER A 97 2.64 -7.58 -22.21
N ALA A 98 3.34 -7.32 -23.30
CA ALA A 98 3.19 -6.11 -24.10
C ALA A 98 3.09 -6.42 -25.59
N ARG A 99 2.41 -5.51 -26.32
CA ARG A 99 2.26 -5.55 -27.78
C ARG A 99 1.66 -6.89 -28.27
N GLY A 100 0.68 -7.42 -27.55
CA GLY A 100 0.03 -8.70 -27.86
C GLY A 100 0.97 -9.90 -27.72
N GLY A 101 1.78 -9.94 -26.65
CA GLY A 101 2.71 -11.05 -26.38
C GLY A 101 4.04 -10.99 -27.16
N ARG A 102 4.34 -9.90 -27.88
CA ARG A 102 5.65 -9.74 -28.55
C ARG A 102 6.80 -9.48 -27.56
N LEU A 103 6.49 -9.04 -26.36
CA LEU A 103 7.41 -8.91 -25.25
C LEU A 103 6.73 -9.44 -23.99
N GLU A 104 7.31 -10.51 -23.44
CA GLU A 104 6.90 -11.08 -22.16
C GLU A 104 8.13 -11.32 -21.27
N TYR A 105 8.05 -10.88 -20.01
CA TYR A 105 9.06 -11.15 -18.98
C TYR A 105 8.47 -10.92 -17.58
N ALA A 106 9.11 -11.53 -16.58
CA ALA A 106 8.87 -11.27 -15.16
C ALA A 106 10.20 -11.09 -14.42
N LEU A 107 10.16 -10.62 -13.18
CA LEU A 107 11.37 -10.24 -12.41
C LEU A 107 11.66 -11.18 -11.24
N ASN A 108 11.06 -12.37 -11.20
CA ASN A 108 11.16 -13.27 -10.05
C ASN A 108 12.42 -14.15 -10.08
N SER A 109 12.98 -14.37 -11.27
CA SER A 109 14.13 -15.24 -11.52
C SER A 109 14.72 -14.97 -12.90
N VAL A 110 15.95 -15.44 -13.15
CA VAL A 110 16.55 -15.37 -14.49
C VAL A 110 15.68 -16.09 -15.54
N ASP A 111 15.09 -17.22 -15.17
CA ASP A 111 14.22 -17.98 -16.07
C ASP A 111 12.97 -17.18 -16.45
N THR A 112 12.38 -16.46 -15.49
CA THR A 112 11.20 -15.62 -15.74
C THR A 112 11.53 -14.30 -16.45
N ILE A 113 12.73 -13.75 -16.27
CA ILE A 113 13.23 -12.62 -17.08
C ILE A 113 13.31 -13.03 -18.56
N PHE A 114 13.77 -14.26 -18.82
CA PHE A 114 13.85 -14.82 -20.17
C PHE A 114 12.75 -15.85 -20.45
N ALA A 115 11.56 -15.66 -19.85
CA ALA A 115 10.40 -16.53 -20.10
C ALA A 115 10.12 -16.63 -21.61
N GLN A 116 10.31 -15.51 -22.32
CA GLN A 116 10.42 -15.47 -23.76
C GLN A 116 11.89 -15.48 -24.21
N ARG A 117 12.40 -16.64 -24.64
CA ARG A 117 13.82 -16.85 -24.97
C ARG A 117 14.37 -15.92 -26.07
N SER A 118 13.52 -15.45 -26.98
CA SER A 118 13.91 -14.49 -28.03
C SER A 118 14.38 -13.14 -27.45
N ASN A 119 14.08 -12.82 -26.19
CA ASN A 119 14.60 -11.65 -25.50
C ASN A 119 16.12 -11.71 -25.27
N LEU A 120 16.75 -12.91 -25.27
CA LEU A 120 18.20 -13.05 -25.22
C LEU A 120 18.90 -12.43 -26.44
N ALA A 121 18.24 -12.48 -27.60
CA ALA A 121 18.74 -11.90 -28.84
C ALA A 121 18.25 -10.47 -29.09
N ARG A 122 17.65 -9.81 -28.08
CA ARG A 122 17.03 -8.49 -28.21
C ARG A 122 17.88 -7.42 -27.50
N PRO A 123 18.73 -6.65 -28.21
CA PRO A 123 19.66 -5.72 -27.58
C PRO A 123 18.98 -4.64 -26.73
N ALA A 124 17.80 -4.18 -27.15
CA ALA A 124 17.05 -3.18 -26.39
C ALA A 124 16.53 -3.72 -25.04
N PHE A 125 16.17 -5.01 -24.98
CA PHE A 125 15.76 -5.67 -23.75
C PHE A 125 16.95 -5.86 -22.80
N LEU A 126 18.09 -6.33 -23.31
CA LEU A 126 19.30 -6.47 -22.50
C LEU A 126 19.79 -5.12 -21.95
N ARG A 127 19.73 -4.05 -22.76
CA ARG A 127 20.01 -2.68 -22.29
C ARG A 127 19.06 -2.23 -21.19
N MET A 128 17.76 -2.53 -21.32
CA MET A 128 16.77 -2.25 -20.28
C MET A 128 17.12 -2.94 -18.95
N LEU A 129 17.58 -4.20 -18.97
CA LEU A 129 18.02 -4.88 -17.75
C LEU A 129 19.22 -4.17 -17.11
N GLY A 130 20.17 -3.69 -17.92
CA GLY A 130 21.28 -2.87 -17.45
C GLY A 130 20.82 -1.54 -16.85
N ASP A 131 19.82 -0.89 -17.46
CA ASP A 131 19.21 0.34 -16.94
C ASP A 131 18.48 0.11 -15.61
N ILE A 132 17.79 -1.03 -15.44
CA ILE A 132 17.18 -1.41 -14.14
C ILE A 132 18.26 -1.51 -13.06
N GLN A 133 19.36 -2.20 -13.34
CA GLN A 133 20.46 -2.32 -12.38
C GLN A 133 21.12 -0.97 -12.06
N ARG A 134 21.27 -0.08 -13.06
CA ARG A 134 21.76 1.28 -12.85
C ARG A 134 20.81 2.08 -11.97
N PHE A 135 19.52 2.06 -12.28
CA PHE A 135 18.49 2.74 -11.49
C PHE A 135 18.51 2.27 -10.04
N ASN A 136 18.49 0.97 -9.81
CA ASN A 136 18.52 0.36 -8.47
C ASN A 136 19.73 0.83 -7.64
N ARG A 137 20.91 0.91 -8.25
CA ARG A 137 22.15 1.35 -7.58
C ARG A 137 22.22 2.85 -7.33
N GLU A 138 21.78 3.67 -8.29
CA GLU A 138 22.12 5.10 -8.33
C GLU A 138 20.95 6.02 -7.98
N ALA A 139 19.70 5.56 -8.09
CA ALA A 139 18.52 6.42 -7.94
C ALA A 139 18.43 7.10 -6.57
N MET A 140 18.79 6.41 -5.49
CA MET A 140 18.81 6.99 -4.13
C MET A 140 19.79 8.15 -4.00
N ALA A 141 20.97 8.05 -4.60
CA ALA A 141 21.99 9.09 -4.56
C ALA A 141 21.70 10.24 -5.53
N ALA A 142 21.00 9.94 -6.63
CA ALA A 142 20.71 10.88 -7.70
C ALA A 142 19.42 11.70 -7.50
N ALA A 143 18.41 11.14 -6.84
CA ALA A 143 17.11 11.78 -6.65
C ALA A 143 17.22 13.05 -5.78
N ARG A 144 16.47 14.09 -6.15
CA ARG A 144 16.34 15.35 -5.41
C ARG A 144 14.86 15.73 -5.27
N PRO A 145 14.46 16.48 -4.24
CA PRO A 145 13.05 16.83 -3.98
C PRO A 145 12.36 17.53 -5.15
N GLU A 146 13.08 18.37 -5.88
CA GLU A 146 12.60 19.18 -7.00
C GLU A 146 12.51 18.42 -8.32
N MET A 147 13.10 17.22 -8.40
CA MET A 147 13.13 16.43 -9.64
C MET A 147 11.83 15.66 -9.85
N THR A 148 11.35 15.69 -11.08
CA THR A 148 10.37 14.71 -11.54
C THR A 148 11.04 13.37 -11.85
N ILE A 149 10.26 12.29 -11.95
CA ILE A 149 10.75 11.00 -12.42
C ILE A 149 11.43 11.12 -13.80
N ARG A 150 10.90 11.97 -14.68
CA ARG A 150 11.50 12.28 -15.98
C ARG A 150 12.91 12.86 -15.85
N ASP A 151 13.10 13.81 -14.94
CA ASP A 151 14.41 14.43 -14.72
C ASP A 151 15.41 13.41 -14.18
N LEU A 152 14.98 12.53 -13.28
CA LEU A 152 15.82 11.46 -12.76
C LEU A 152 16.24 10.46 -13.86
N ILE A 153 15.31 10.06 -14.74
CA ILE A 153 15.59 9.20 -15.89
C ILE A 153 16.66 9.84 -16.79
N ALA A 154 16.49 11.13 -17.11
CA ALA A 154 17.45 11.87 -17.93
C ALA A 154 18.81 11.98 -17.25
N LYS A 155 18.84 12.30 -15.95
CA LYS A 155 20.07 12.41 -15.14
C LYS A 155 20.87 11.11 -15.08
N LEU A 156 20.20 9.96 -14.99
CA LEU A 156 20.82 8.64 -14.95
C LEU A 156 21.10 8.06 -16.36
N GLY A 157 20.66 8.75 -17.41
CA GLY A 157 20.82 8.31 -18.79
C GLY A 157 20.12 6.99 -19.08
N LEU A 158 18.92 6.77 -18.53
CA LEU A 158 18.16 5.53 -18.69
C LEU A 158 17.38 5.56 -20.01
N GLY A 159 17.38 4.44 -20.74
CA GLY A 159 16.83 4.37 -22.08
C GLY A 159 15.30 4.31 -22.15
N PRO A 160 14.71 4.50 -23.35
CA PRO A 160 13.26 4.48 -23.54
C PRO A 160 12.61 3.14 -23.18
N TRP A 161 13.33 2.03 -23.33
CA TRP A 161 12.82 0.71 -22.94
C TRP A 161 12.63 0.58 -21.43
N PHE A 162 13.55 1.13 -20.63
CA PHE A 162 13.41 1.21 -19.18
C PHE A 162 12.14 1.97 -18.81
N THR A 163 11.90 3.12 -19.44
CA THR A 163 10.69 3.91 -19.17
C THR A 163 9.41 3.19 -19.61
N GLU A 164 9.34 2.71 -20.85
CA GLU A 164 8.12 2.20 -21.47
C GLU A 164 7.72 0.81 -20.97
N TYR A 165 8.69 -0.08 -20.77
CA TYR A 165 8.41 -1.49 -20.49
C TYR A 165 8.66 -1.90 -19.04
N TYR A 166 9.50 -1.16 -18.30
CA TYR A 166 9.74 -1.43 -16.88
C TYR A 166 9.06 -0.41 -15.97
N LEU A 167 9.51 0.85 -15.98
CA LEU A 167 9.12 1.81 -14.95
C LEU A 167 7.63 2.17 -15.03
N THR A 168 7.12 2.55 -16.20
CA THR A 168 5.72 2.98 -16.31
C THR A 168 4.71 1.85 -16.07
N PRO A 169 4.91 0.59 -16.53
CA PRO A 169 4.03 -0.51 -16.13
C PRO A 169 4.14 -0.86 -14.66
N PHE A 170 5.35 -0.89 -14.10
CA PHE A 170 5.59 -1.20 -12.69
C PHE A 170 4.93 -0.16 -11.76
N SER A 171 5.14 1.12 -12.03
CA SER A 171 4.48 2.20 -11.31
C SER A 171 2.95 2.22 -11.50
N GLY A 172 2.47 1.85 -12.69
CA GLY A 172 1.04 1.71 -12.96
C GLY A 172 0.39 0.63 -12.10
N ALA A 173 1.08 -0.50 -11.89
CA ALA A 173 0.62 -1.58 -11.02
C ALA A 173 0.57 -1.17 -9.53
N ILE A 174 1.48 -0.30 -9.08
CA ILE A 174 1.54 0.13 -7.67
C ILE A 174 0.54 1.25 -7.36
N TRP A 175 0.49 2.29 -8.21
CA TRP A 175 -0.24 3.52 -7.89
C TRP A 175 -1.53 3.71 -8.69
N SER A 176 -1.89 2.78 -9.59
CA SER A 176 -3.07 2.91 -10.46
C SER A 176 -3.11 4.23 -11.24
N THR A 177 -1.94 4.84 -11.48
CA THR A 177 -1.80 6.13 -12.16
C THR A 177 -1.64 5.91 -13.67
N PRO A 178 -2.28 6.71 -14.55
CA PRO A 178 -2.05 6.64 -15.98
C PRO A 178 -0.56 6.80 -16.32
N LYS A 179 -0.04 5.96 -17.23
CA LYS A 179 1.38 5.90 -17.61
C LYS A 179 2.03 7.24 -17.94
N ARG A 180 1.28 8.19 -18.51
CA ARG A 180 1.81 9.53 -18.86
C ARG A 180 1.96 10.46 -17.68
N LYS A 181 1.13 10.31 -16.63
CA LYS A 181 1.14 11.21 -15.47
C LYS A 181 2.21 10.83 -14.44
N ILE A 182 2.65 9.57 -14.44
CA ILE A 182 3.65 9.14 -13.45
C ILE A 182 5.00 9.82 -13.66
N LEU A 183 5.38 10.14 -14.90
CA LEU A 183 6.69 10.74 -15.17
C LEU A 183 6.88 12.14 -14.57
N ASP A 184 5.78 12.82 -14.26
CA ASP A 184 5.78 14.17 -13.69
C ASP A 184 5.65 14.12 -12.15
N PHE A 185 5.59 12.92 -11.55
CA PHE A 185 5.56 12.72 -10.10
C PHE A 185 6.94 12.98 -9.48
N PRO A 186 7.03 13.44 -8.21
CA PRO A 186 8.31 13.66 -7.53
C PRO A 186 9.16 12.39 -7.45
N ALA A 187 10.39 12.47 -7.97
CA ALA A 187 11.31 11.36 -8.05
C ALA A 187 11.71 10.83 -6.66
N GLU A 188 11.97 11.73 -5.72
CA GLU A 188 12.39 11.35 -4.36
C GLU A 188 11.33 10.49 -3.66
N ALA A 189 10.05 10.85 -3.78
CA ALA A 189 8.97 10.09 -3.19
C ALA A 189 8.88 8.66 -3.77
N MET A 190 9.02 8.52 -5.09
CA MET A 190 9.05 7.22 -5.77
C MET A 190 10.24 6.37 -5.32
N VAL A 191 11.44 6.94 -5.31
CA VAL A 191 12.67 6.22 -4.97
C VAL A 191 12.66 5.80 -3.49
N ARG A 192 12.23 6.68 -2.58
CA ARG A 192 12.04 6.33 -1.17
C ARG A 192 11.02 5.21 -1.00
N PHE A 193 9.90 5.26 -1.73
CA PHE A 193 8.93 4.16 -1.73
C PHE A 193 9.58 2.85 -2.18
N PHE A 194 10.29 2.84 -3.31
CA PHE A 194 10.93 1.64 -3.84
C PHE A 194 11.95 1.08 -2.84
N LYS A 195 12.76 1.93 -2.21
CA LYS A 195 13.71 1.53 -1.17
C LYS A 195 13.00 0.90 0.03
N ASN A 196 12.02 1.58 0.60
CA ASN A 196 11.34 1.14 1.83
C ASN A 196 10.59 -0.20 1.66
N HIS A 197 10.25 -0.57 0.42
CA HIS A 197 9.57 -1.81 0.09
C HIS A 197 10.50 -2.89 -0.46
N GLY A 198 11.82 -2.69 -0.44
CA GLY A 198 12.80 -3.67 -0.94
C GLY A 198 12.78 -3.85 -2.45
N ILE A 199 12.27 -2.88 -3.21
CA ILE A 199 12.11 -2.97 -4.68
C ILE A 199 13.41 -2.62 -5.41
N LEU A 200 14.25 -1.75 -4.82
CA LEU A 200 15.54 -1.38 -5.41
C LEU A 200 16.61 -2.46 -5.25
N ASP A 201 16.41 -3.43 -4.36
CA ASP A 201 17.40 -4.47 -4.10
C ASP A 201 16.79 -5.85 -4.32
N TRP A 202 17.46 -6.65 -5.13
CA TRP A 202 17.06 -8.03 -5.40
C TRP A 202 17.20 -8.92 -4.15
N HIS A 203 18.06 -8.55 -3.20
CA HIS A 203 18.34 -9.29 -1.97
C HIS A 203 17.51 -8.83 -0.77
N GLU A 204 16.97 -7.60 -0.78
CA GLU A 204 16.12 -7.06 0.29
C GLU A 204 14.61 -7.22 0.00
N ASN A 205 14.24 -8.18 -0.86
CA ASN A 205 12.84 -8.44 -1.16
C ASN A 205 12.10 -8.90 0.11
N HIS A 206 11.24 -8.03 0.63
CA HIS A 206 10.40 -8.35 1.78
C HIS A 206 9.37 -9.41 1.40
N GLN A 207 9.22 -10.44 2.25
CA GLN A 207 8.09 -11.37 2.13
C GLN A 207 6.78 -10.59 2.29
N TRP A 208 5.95 -10.62 1.26
CA TRP A 208 4.62 -10.04 1.29
C TRP A 208 3.62 -10.99 1.92
N TYR A 209 2.60 -10.40 2.53
CA TYR A 209 1.49 -11.09 3.19
C TYR A 209 0.18 -10.47 2.76
N THR A 210 -0.87 -11.28 2.71
CA THR A 210 -2.26 -10.84 2.55
C THR A 210 -3.10 -11.38 3.70
N VAL A 211 -4.32 -10.86 3.84
CA VAL A 211 -5.27 -11.31 4.86
C VAL A 211 -6.06 -12.48 4.30
N LYS A 212 -5.97 -13.64 4.97
CA LYS A 212 -6.71 -14.84 4.55
C LYS A 212 -8.20 -14.58 4.74
N GLY A 213 -8.97 -14.68 3.65
CA GLY A 213 -10.40 -14.32 3.63
C GLY A 213 -10.67 -12.87 3.20
N GLY A 214 -9.64 -12.10 2.86
CA GLY A 214 -9.73 -10.72 2.41
C GLY A 214 -9.64 -9.69 3.54
N SER A 215 -9.35 -8.45 3.18
CA SER A 215 -9.23 -7.30 4.08
C SER A 215 -10.43 -7.10 5.01
N VAL A 216 -11.63 -7.52 4.60
CA VAL A 216 -12.84 -7.50 5.45
C VAL A 216 -12.66 -8.21 6.79
N GLU A 217 -11.80 -9.23 6.85
CA GLU A 217 -11.56 -10.02 8.05
C GLU A 217 -10.90 -9.19 9.17
N TYR A 218 -9.93 -8.33 8.83
CA TYR A 218 -9.36 -7.44 9.85
C TYR A 218 -10.30 -6.29 10.19
N VAL A 219 -11.07 -5.78 9.22
CA VAL A 219 -12.04 -4.70 9.45
C VAL A 219 -13.08 -5.16 10.46
N ARG A 220 -13.64 -6.36 10.29
CA ARG A 220 -14.60 -6.96 11.23
C ARG A 220 -14.02 -7.13 12.63
N ARG A 221 -12.79 -7.65 12.73
CA ARG A 221 -12.11 -7.85 14.02
C ARG A 221 -11.84 -6.53 14.73
N LEU A 222 -11.37 -5.53 13.99
CA LEU A 222 -11.09 -4.20 14.51
C LEU A 222 -12.38 -3.48 14.92
N GLN A 223 -13.45 -3.58 14.12
CA GLN A 223 -14.77 -3.07 14.47
C GLN A 223 -15.25 -3.67 15.80
N ALA A 224 -15.27 -4.99 15.91
CA ALA A 224 -15.69 -5.66 17.13
C ALA A 224 -14.82 -5.27 18.33
N ALA A 225 -13.52 -5.02 18.11
CA ALA A 225 -12.61 -4.60 19.17
C ALA A 225 -12.85 -3.15 19.63
N ILE A 226 -13.12 -2.21 18.73
CA ILE A 226 -13.45 -0.82 19.11
C ILE A 226 -14.83 -0.73 19.79
N GLU A 227 -15.82 -1.51 19.33
CA GLU A 227 -17.14 -1.60 19.96
C GLU A 227 -17.04 -2.17 21.38
N ARG A 228 -16.26 -3.24 21.58
CA ARG A 228 -15.98 -3.79 22.94
C ARG A 228 -15.28 -2.79 23.86
N ARG A 229 -14.55 -1.82 23.31
CA ARG A 229 -13.90 -0.73 24.06
C ARG A 229 -14.82 0.47 24.28
N GLY A 230 -16.10 0.38 23.91
CA GLY A 230 -17.09 1.43 24.13
C GLY A 230 -17.01 2.59 23.14
N VAL A 231 -16.40 2.40 21.96
CA VAL A 231 -16.46 3.38 20.88
C VAL A 231 -17.89 3.42 20.31
N ASP A 232 -18.48 4.61 20.26
CA ASP A 232 -19.77 4.87 19.59
C ASP A 232 -19.53 4.96 18.09
N VAL A 233 -19.87 3.90 17.35
CA VAL A 233 -19.71 3.85 15.88
C VAL A 233 -20.99 4.29 15.20
N ARG A 234 -20.88 5.30 14.33
CA ARG A 234 -21.98 5.89 13.58
C ARG A 234 -21.73 5.77 12.08
N LEU A 235 -22.36 4.79 11.47
CA LEU A 235 -22.36 4.55 10.02
C LEU A 235 -23.43 5.39 9.33
N GLY A 236 -23.28 5.66 8.03
CA GLY A 236 -24.20 6.53 7.27
C GLY A 236 -24.24 7.97 7.78
N ALA A 237 -23.24 8.38 8.57
CA ALA A 237 -23.19 9.64 9.30
C ALA A 237 -22.15 10.58 8.67
N GLU A 238 -22.45 11.04 7.45
CA GLU A 238 -21.58 11.98 6.74
C GLU A 238 -21.38 13.27 7.55
N THR A 239 -20.13 13.55 7.91
CA THR A 239 -19.80 14.76 8.67
C THR A 239 -19.73 15.96 7.73
N ARG A 240 -20.72 16.87 7.83
CA ARG A 240 -20.82 18.06 6.97
C ARG A 240 -19.87 19.20 7.35
N ALA A 241 -19.58 19.38 8.63
CA ALA A 241 -18.73 20.47 9.10
C ALA A 241 -18.13 20.18 10.48
N VAL A 242 -16.91 20.66 10.71
CA VAL A 242 -16.26 20.72 12.02
C VAL A 242 -16.03 22.18 12.37
N ARG A 243 -16.53 22.63 13.53
CA ARG A 243 -16.36 24.01 14.01
C ARG A 243 -15.66 24.00 15.35
N ARG A 244 -14.48 24.62 15.40
CA ARG A 244 -13.80 24.90 16.66
C ARG A 244 -14.38 26.17 17.26
N ARG A 245 -14.97 26.08 18.45
CA ARG A 245 -15.36 27.26 19.22
C ARG A 245 -14.15 27.70 20.04
N ALA A 246 -13.88 29.01 20.03
CA ALA A 246 -12.88 29.64 20.88
C ALA A 246 -13.31 29.60 22.35
#